data_AF-A0A2V8E980-F1
#
_entry.id   AF-A0A2V8E980-F1
#
_cell.length_a   1.000
_cell.length_b   1.000
_cell.length_c   1.000
_cell.angle_alpha   90.00
_cell.angle_beta   90.00
_cell.angle_gamma   90.00
#
_symmetry.space_group_name_H-M   'P 1'
#
loop_
_entity.id
_entity.type
_entity.pdbx_description
1 polymer ?
#
loop_
_entity_poly.entity_id
_entity_poly.type
_entity_poly.pdbx_seq_one_letter_code
_entity_poly.pdbx_strand_id
1 'polypeptide(L)'
;SRLFLRGDYIPLEASGTRSNHVCAFARSHEREEVVVAVPRLLVPLIGKGLPVGPDVWGEDAAILPSGSDSRTYRNVFTGEIVETTEREGRRTLPLAAVFSSIPVAMLERAESG
;
A
#
# COMPACT_ATOMS: atom_id res chain seq x y z
N SER A 1 2.74 18.09 9.16
CA SER A 1 3.20 18.17 7.76
C SER A 1 2.13 18.85 6.90
N ARG A 2 2.52 19.62 5.86
CA ARG A 2 1.61 20.20 4.87
C ARG A 2 0.92 19.14 4.02
N LEU A 3 1.53 17.96 3.86
CA LEU A 3 0.99 16.81 3.14
C LEU A 3 -0.44 16.45 3.56
N PHE A 4 -0.74 16.44 4.86
CA PHE A 4 -2.06 16.05 5.34
C PHE A 4 -3.12 17.14 5.22
N LEU A 5 -2.69 18.42 5.25
CA LEU A 5 -3.61 19.56 5.19
C LEU A 5 -3.86 20.03 3.75
N ARG A 6 -2.87 19.89 2.87
CA ARG A 6 -2.87 20.46 1.52
C ARG A 6 -2.52 19.47 0.41
N GLY A 7 -2.05 18.27 0.76
CA GLY A 7 -1.76 17.27 -0.26
C GLY A 7 -3.02 16.77 -0.94
N ASP A 8 -2.87 16.41 -2.20
CA ASP A 8 -3.93 15.79 -3.00
C ASP A 8 -4.34 14.47 -2.36
N TYR A 9 -5.62 14.12 -2.46
CA TYR A 9 -6.13 12.82 -2.06
C TYR A 9 -6.37 12.00 -3.31
N ILE A 10 -5.53 10.99 -3.54
CA ILE A 10 -5.54 10.18 -4.76
C ILE A 10 -5.99 8.77 -4.38
N PRO A 11 -7.20 8.32 -4.77
CA PRO A 11 -7.62 6.95 -4.52
C PRO A 11 -6.73 5.98 -5.30
N LEU A 12 -6.36 4.86 -4.67
CA LEU A 12 -5.58 3.81 -5.32
C LEU A 12 -6.47 2.59 -5.58
N GLU A 13 -6.43 2.11 -6.81
CA GLU A 13 -7.01 0.83 -7.18
C GLU A 13 -6.11 -0.31 -6.71
N ALA A 14 -6.70 -1.48 -6.47
CA ALA A 14 -5.96 -2.70 -6.24
C ALA A 14 -6.16 -3.68 -7.39
N SER A 15 -5.13 -4.45 -7.67
CA SER A 15 -5.10 -5.54 -8.64
C SER A 15 -5.11 -6.89 -7.95
N GLY A 16 -5.62 -7.91 -8.65
CA GLY A 16 -5.68 -9.29 -8.15
C GLY A 16 -7.06 -9.70 -7.64
N THR A 17 -7.14 -10.92 -7.09
CA THR A 17 -8.42 -11.59 -6.82
C THR A 17 -9.16 -10.98 -5.63
N ARG A 18 -8.46 -10.34 -4.69
CA ARG A 18 -9.03 -9.69 -3.50
C ARG A 18 -8.94 -8.16 -3.58
N SER A 19 -8.88 -7.59 -4.78
CA SER A 19 -8.85 -6.13 -4.99
C SER A 19 -9.96 -5.35 -4.27
N ASN A 20 -11.17 -5.92 -4.18
CA ASN A 20 -12.31 -5.32 -3.48
C ASN A 20 -12.18 -5.33 -1.94
N HIS A 21 -11.16 -6.00 -1.40
CA HIS A 21 -10.94 -6.16 0.03
C HIS A 21 -9.84 -5.28 0.59
N VAL A 22 -9.39 -4.29 -0.18
CA VAL A 22 -8.51 -3.23 0.32
C VAL A 22 -9.11 -1.87 -0.02
N CYS A 23 -8.96 -0.92 0.91
CA CYS A 23 -9.14 0.50 0.65
C CYS A 23 -7.77 1.15 0.74
N ALA A 24 -7.34 1.81 -0.34
CA ALA A 24 -6.06 2.48 -0.37
C ALA A 24 -6.17 3.86 -1.03
N PHE A 25 -5.34 4.78 -0.56
CA PHE A 25 -5.19 6.11 -1.14
C PHE A 25 -3.77 6.64 -0.91
N ALA A 26 -3.30 7.50 -1.79
CA ALA A 26 -2.11 8.30 -1.59
C ALA A 26 -2.49 9.73 -1.19
N ARG A 27 -1.70 10.31 -0.28
CA ARG A 27 -1.57 11.75 -0.12
C ARG A 27 -0.26 12.18 -0.73
N SER A 28 -0.28 13.19 -1.59
CA SER A 28 0.91 13.70 -2.26
C SER A 28 0.97 15.23 -2.20
N HIS A 29 2.13 15.79 -1.90
CA HIS A 29 2.38 17.23 -1.87
C HIS A 29 3.87 17.51 -2.13
N GLU A 30 4.18 18.16 -3.26
CA GLU A 30 5.55 18.43 -3.70
C GLU A 30 6.40 17.14 -3.81
N ARG A 31 7.37 16.93 -2.92
CA ARG A 31 8.22 15.73 -2.87
C ARG A 31 7.81 14.74 -1.78
N GLU A 32 6.80 15.08 -0.99
CA GLU A 32 6.27 14.22 0.06
C GLU A 32 5.13 13.36 -0.48
N GLU A 33 5.12 12.09 -0.12
CA GLU A 33 4.02 11.19 -0.41
C GLU A 33 3.86 10.19 0.73
N VAL A 34 2.59 9.93 1.07
CA VAL A 34 2.19 8.86 1.96
C VAL A 34 1.12 8.03 1.28
N VAL A 35 1.28 6.71 1.31
CA VAL A 35 0.24 5.75 0.92
C VAL A 35 -0.37 5.14 2.17
N VAL A 36 -1.70 5.16 2.26
CA VAL A 36 -2.44 4.47 3.30
C VAL A 36 -3.17 3.30 2.65
N ALA A 37 -3.09 2.12 3.27
CA ALA A 37 -3.80 0.94 2.83
C ALA A 37 -4.41 0.22 4.04
N VAL A 38 -5.67 -0.17 3.94
CA VAL A 38 -6.40 -0.88 5.00
C VAL A 38 -7.23 -2.01 4.39
N PRO A 39 -7.18 -3.23 4.91
CA PRO A 39 -8.09 -4.29 4.54
C PRO A 39 -9.54 -3.95 4.91
N ARG A 40 -10.49 -4.37 4.08
CA ARG A 40 -11.93 -4.17 4.28
C ARG A 40 -12.70 -5.44 3.92
N LEU A 41 -13.91 -5.56 4.46
CA LEU A 41 -14.82 -6.68 4.14
C LEU A 41 -14.13 -8.04 4.34
N LEU A 42 -13.52 -8.26 5.51
CA LEU A 42 -12.60 -9.37 5.75
C LEU A 42 -13.26 -10.73 6.01
N VAL A 43 -14.54 -10.74 6.41
CA VAL A 43 -15.28 -11.98 6.74
C VAL A 43 -15.14 -13.08 5.68
N PRO A 44 -15.18 -12.79 4.36
CA PRO A 44 -14.99 -13.81 3.32
C PRO A 44 -13.52 -14.20 3.08
N LEU A 45 -12.54 -13.37 3.50
CA LEU A 45 -11.11 -13.62 3.28
C LEU A 45 -10.48 -14.47 4.36
N ILE A 46 -10.91 -14.31 5.62
CA ILE A 46 -10.27 -14.93 6.76
C ILE A 46 -11.25 -15.83 7.51
N GLY A 47 -10.84 -17.06 7.77
CA GLY A 47 -11.56 -17.97 8.67
C GLY A 47 -11.29 -17.60 10.12
N LYS A 48 -10.09 -17.93 10.61
CA LYS A 48 -9.56 -17.50 11.91
C LYS A 48 -8.16 -16.95 11.69
N GLY A 49 -7.87 -15.73 12.16
CA GLY A 49 -6.54 -15.12 12.07
C GLY A 49 -6.59 -13.65 11.66
N LEU A 50 -5.40 -13.07 11.43
CA LEU A 50 -5.23 -11.72 10.90
C LEU A 50 -5.08 -11.79 9.37
N PRO A 51 -5.59 -10.80 8.61
CA PRO A 51 -5.46 -10.76 7.16
C PRO A 51 -4.08 -10.22 6.77
N VAL A 52 -3.02 -10.97 7.06
CA VAL A 52 -1.63 -10.55 6.88
C VAL A 52 -0.87 -11.54 6.00
N GLY A 53 0.19 -11.05 5.35
CA GLY A 53 1.14 -11.87 4.63
C GLY A 53 0.61 -12.52 3.34
N PRO A 54 1.45 -13.35 2.70
CA PRO A 54 1.19 -13.93 1.39
C PRO A 54 0.06 -14.97 1.37
N ASP A 55 -0.19 -15.68 2.48
CA ASP A 55 -1.27 -16.66 2.55
C ASP A 55 -2.65 -16.03 2.32
N VAL A 56 -2.80 -14.77 2.74
CA VAL A 56 -4.04 -14.00 2.61
C VAL A 56 -4.07 -13.21 1.31
N TRP A 57 -2.99 -12.48 1.00
CA TRP A 57 -2.98 -11.50 -0.10
C TRP A 57 -2.42 -12.04 -1.41
N GLY A 58 -1.62 -13.11 -1.37
CA GLY A 58 -0.95 -13.68 -2.53
C GLY A 58 -0.25 -12.61 -3.37
N GLU A 59 -0.59 -12.59 -4.66
CA GLU A 59 -0.04 -11.64 -5.62
C GLU A 59 -0.85 -10.34 -5.74
N ASP A 60 -1.80 -10.05 -4.86
CA ASP A 60 -2.57 -8.80 -4.98
C ASP A 60 -1.68 -7.58 -4.69
N ALA A 61 -1.96 -6.46 -5.37
CA ALA A 61 -1.12 -5.27 -5.25
C ALA A 61 -1.93 -3.98 -5.36
N ALA A 62 -1.61 -2.98 -4.52
CA ALA A 62 -2.11 -1.62 -4.68
C ALA A 62 -1.36 -0.92 -5.81
N ILE A 63 -2.08 -0.29 -6.73
CA ILE A 63 -1.50 0.35 -7.90
C ILE A 63 -1.18 1.80 -7.55
N LEU A 64 0.09 2.19 -7.71
CA LEU A 64 0.51 3.55 -7.43
C LEU A 64 0.09 4.51 -8.55
N PRO A 65 -0.10 5.81 -8.24
CA PRO A 65 -0.44 6.81 -9.24
C PRO A 65 0.61 6.87 -10.37
N SER A 66 0.18 7.16 -11.59
CA SER A 66 1.07 7.38 -12.72
C SER A 66 2.13 8.44 -12.38
N GLY A 67 3.40 8.14 -12.67
CA GLY A 67 4.52 9.01 -12.33
C GLY A 67 5.12 8.78 -10.94
N SER A 68 4.55 7.88 -10.13
CA SER A 68 5.20 7.46 -8.88
C SER A 68 6.54 6.80 -9.18
N ASP A 69 7.62 7.36 -8.64
CA ASP A 69 8.98 6.95 -8.93
C ASP A 69 9.74 6.30 -7.75
N SER A 70 9.13 6.26 -6.56
CA SER A 70 9.74 5.60 -5.41
C SER A 70 9.86 4.10 -5.63
N ARG A 71 11.03 3.55 -5.31
CA ARG A 71 11.29 2.09 -5.36
C ARG A 71 10.97 1.41 -4.03
N THR A 72 10.99 2.16 -2.95
CA THR A 72 10.84 1.65 -1.59
C THR A 72 9.96 2.59 -0.78
N TYR A 73 9.21 1.99 0.12
CA TYR A 73 8.44 2.71 1.12
C TYR A 73 8.73 2.12 2.49
N ARG A 74 8.73 2.95 3.52
CA ARG A 74 8.80 2.51 4.90
C ARG A 74 7.40 2.52 5.50
N ASN A 75 7.00 1.42 6.13
CA ASN A 75 5.81 1.40 6.97
C ASN A 75 6.10 2.17 8.27
N VAL A 76 5.37 3.26 8.50
CA VAL A 76 5.55 4.14 9.66
C VAL A 76 5.23 3.42 10.98
N PHE A 77 4.35 2.42 10.97
CA PHE A 77 3.95 1.70 12.17
C PHE A 77 4.95 0.61 12.57
N THR A 78 5.60 -0.04 11.61
CA THR A 78 6.44 -1.22 11.85
C THR A 78 7.92 -1.00 11.55
N GLY A 79 8.25 0.04 10.78
CA GLY A 79 9.60 0.29 10.27
C GLY A 79 10.01 -0.60 9.10
N GLU A 80 9.17 -1.55 8.68
CA GLU A 80 9.47 -2.47 7.57
C GLU A 80 9.58 -1.70 6.24
N ILE A 81 10.52 -2.12 5.38
CA ILE A 81 10.67 -1.58 4.03
C ILE A 81 9.88 -2.46 3.05
N VAL A 82 9.00 -1.82 2.28
CA VAL A 82 8.21 -2.42 1.22
C VAL A 82 8.80 -1.99 -0.11
N GLU A 83 9.27 -2.97 -0.89
CA GLU A 83 9.72 -2.74 -2.25
C GLU A 83 8.53 -2.66 -3.21
N THR A 84 8.56 -1.69 -4.13
CA THR A 84 7.59 -1.63 -5.22
C THR A 84 7.93 -2.64 -6.29
N THR A 85 6.92 -3.21 -6.91
CA THR A 85 7.06 -3.99 -8.16
C THR A 85 6.50 -3.22 -9.34
N GLU A 86 6.68 -3.73 -10.55
CA GLU A 86 6.12 -3.16 -11.77
C GLU A 86 5.16 -4.16 -12.44
N ARG A 87 3.98 -3.70 -12.83
CA ARG A 87 2.96 -4.48 -13.53
C ARG A 87 2.33 -3.62 -14.61
N GLU A 88 2.38 -4.09 -15.85
CA GLU A 88 1.80 -3.39 -17.02
C GLU A 88 2.29 -1.93 -17.13
N GLY A 89 3.57 -1.68 -16.82
CA GLY A 89 4.17 -0.34 -16.86
C GLY A 89 3.75 0.59 -15.72
N ARG A 90 3.03 0.08 -14.70
CA ARG A 90 2.69 0.82 -13.47
C ARG A 90 3.43 0.25 -12.28
N ARG A 91 3.88 1.13 -11.39
CA ARG A 91 4.39 0.70 -10.08
C ARG A 91 3.26 0.23 -9.19
N THR A 92 3.54 -0.80 -8.42
CA THR A 92 2.59 -1.36 -7.47
C THR A 92 3.25 -1.69 -6.14
N LEU A 93 2.47 -1.71 -5.08
CA LEU A 93 2.85 -2.15 -3.74
C LEU A 93 2.21 -3.53 -3.49
N PRO A 94 3.00 -4.61 -3.37
CA PRO A 94 2.47 -5.94 -3.07
C PRO A 94 1.75 -5.96 -1.72
N LEU A 95 0.46 -6.30 -1.69
CA LEU A 95 -0.34 -6.25 -0.45
C LEU A 95 0.15 -7.23 0.61
N ALA A 96 0.75 -8.36 0.20
CA ALA A 96 1.39 -9.30 1.11
C ALA A 96 2.56 -8.68 1.89
N ALA A 97 3.32 -7.77 1.26
CA ALA A 97 4.41 -7.05 1.91
C ALA A 97 3.90 -5.82 2.69
N VAL A 98 2.90 -5.12 2.16
CA VAL A 98 2.25 -3.98 2.84
C VAL A 98 1.62 -4.41 4.17
N PHE A 99 0.97 -5.58 4.18
CA PHE A 99 0.33 -6.17 5.35
C PHE A 99 1.12 -7.36 5.89
N SER A 100 2.45 -7.28 5.94
CA SER A 100 3.30 -8.37 6.43
C SER A 100 3.01 -8.73 7.88
N SER A 101 2.95 -7.70 8.74
CA SER A 101 2.90 -7.85 10.20
C SER A 101 1.56 -7.43 10.81
N ILE A 102 0.90 -6.42 10.25
CA ILE A 102 -0.37 -5.87 10.77
C ILE A 102 -1.34 -5.53 9.62
N PRO A 103 -2.66 -5.61 9.84
CA PRO A 103 -3.67 -5.38 8.79
C PRO A 103 -4.00 -3.88 8.63
N VAL A 104 -2.97 -3.04 8.57
CA VAL A 104 -3.06 -1.60 8.34
C VAL A 104 -1.68 -1.09 7.97
N ALA A 105 -1.58 -0.20 6.99
CA ALA A 105 -0.31 0.39 6.60
C ALA A 105 -0.45 1.89 6.37
N MET A 106 0.56 2.62 6.83
CA MET A 106 0.86 3.98 6.43
C MET A 106 2.31 3.98 5.96
N LEU A 107 2.51 4.22 4.68
CA LEU A 107 3.77 4.04 3.98
C LEU A 107 4.27 5.41 3.54
N GLU A 108 5.45 5.79 3.97
CA GLU A 108 6.15 6.97 3.46
C GLU A 108 7.29 6.53 2.55
N ARG A 109 7.70 7.41 1.63
CA ARG A 109 8.86 7.10 0.77
C ARG A 109 10.09 6.86 1.63
N ALA A 110 10.79 5.76 1.37
CA ALA A 110 12.10 5.54 1.96
C ALA A 110 13.15 6.19 1.05
N GLU A 111 14.09 6.94 1.63
CA GLU A 111 15.22 7.45 0.85
C GLU A 111 16.09 6.27 0.41
N SER A 112 16.45 6.25 -0.88
CA SER A 112 17.61 5.48 -1.32
C SER A 112 18.83 6.19 -0.76
N GLY A 113 19.56 5.54 0.16
CA GLY A 113 20.88 6.02 0.58
C GLY A 113 21.88 6.10 -0.57
#